data_AF-A0A6C0ILH4-F1
#
_entry.id   AF-A0A6C0ILH4-F1
#
_cell.length_a   1.000
_cell.length_b   1.000
_cell.length_c   1.000
_cell.angle_alpha   90.00
_cell.angle_beta   90.00
_cell.angle_gamma   90.00
#
_symmetry.space_group_name_H-M   'P 1'
#
loop_
_entity.id
_entity.type
_entity.pdbx_description
1 polymer ?
#
loop_
_entity_poly.entity_id
_entity_poly.type
_entity_poly.pdbx_seq_one_letter_code
_entity_poly.pdbx_strand_id
1 'polypeptide(L)'
;MTYELKHIRGIPYYLHGTTVHTFELDAGQPSSNCIPFGTYHPATDSIVYYDNWEQLLQPRLDAFRIAINSQDRGSRDASEKPQKPRKATRTPRKAGSSSAKSVACEPV
;
A
#
# COMPACT_ATOMS: atom_id res chain seq x y z
N MET A 1 27.76 -0.53 -6.15
CA MET A 1 27.61 -1.89 -5.57
C MET A 1 26.42 -2.53 -6.25
N THR A 2 26.57 -3.73 -6.80
CA THR A 2 25.50 -4.43 -7.53
C THR A 2 24.93 -5.50 -6.62
N TYR A 3 23.68 -5.36 -6.21
CA TYR A 3 23.00 -6.34 -5.36
C TYR A 3 22.17 -7.31 -6.22
N GLU A 4 22.19 -8.58 -5.86
CA GLU A 4 21.32 -9.61 -6.41
C GLU A 4 20.17 -9.88 -5.45
N LEU A 5 18.94 -9.89 -5.95
CA LEU A 5 17.77 -10.28 -5.15
C LEU A 5 17.65 -11.80 -5.14
N LYS A 6 17.76 -12.43 -3.96
CA LYS A 6 17.61 -13.87 -3.79
C LYS A 6 16.57 -14.20 -2.73
N HIS A 7 15.79 -15.25 -2.97
CA HIS A 7 14.86 -15.78 -1.98
C HIS A 7 15.56 -16.90 -1.21
N ILE A 8 15.80 -16.68 0.08
CA ILE A 8 16.39 -17.68 0.99
C ILE A 8 15.25 -18.15 1.88
N ARG A 9 14.89 -19.43 1.81
CA ARG A 9 13.70 -19.98 2.50
C ARG A 9 12.40 -19.21 2.20
N GLY A 10 12.27 -18.70 0.98
CA GLY A 10 11.10 -17.93 0.53
C GLY A 10 11.09 -16.46 0.95
N ILE A 11 12.07 -15.98 1.72
CA ILE A 11 12.17 -14.58 2.13
C ILE A 11 13.17 -13.86 1.19
N PRO A 12 12.78 -12.71 0.60
CA PRO A 12 13.67 -11.96 -0.28
C PRO A 12 14.77 -11.25 0.51
N TYR A 13 16.02 -11.42 0.05
CA TYR A 13 17.20 -10.75 0.58
C TYR A 13 18.08 -10.18 -0.54
N TYR A 14 18.81 -9.12 -0.22
CA TYR A 14 19.84 -8.58 -1.09
C TYR A 14 21.19 -9.24 -0.80
N LEU A 15 21.82 -9.76 -1.85
CA LEU A 15 23.13 -10.38 -1.80
C LEU A 15 24.15 -9.55 -2.54
N HIS A 16 25.36 -9.48 -1.99
CA HIS A 16 26.55 -9.05 -2.70
C HIS A 16 27.59 -10.17 -2.53
N GLY A 17 27.74 -11.01 -3.57
CA GLY A 17 28.45 -12.27 -3.45
C GLY A 17 27.72 -13.23 -2.50
N THR A 18 28.34 -13.55 -1.37
CA THR A 18 27.75 -14.39 -0.30
C THR A 18 27.24 -13.57 0.88
N THR A 19 27.44 -12.25 0.90
CA THR A 19 27.05 -11.41 2.03
C THR A 19 25.61 -10.96 1.90
N VAL A 20 24.82 -11.23 2.94
CA VAL A 20 23.41 -10.84 3.03
C VAL A 20 23.29 -9.45 3.63
N HIS A 21 22.51 -8.61 2.97
CA HIS A 21 22.27 -7.22 3.34
C HIS A 21 20.81 -6.96 3.70
N THR A 22 20.59 -5.93 4.52
CA THR A 22 19.25 -5.48 4.95
C THR A 22 18.39 -5.02 3.78
N PHE A 23 17.07 -5.07 3.97
CA PHE A 23 16.09 -4.64 2.98
C PHE A 23 15.76 -3.15 3.16
N GLU A 24 16.75 -2.28 2.94
CA GLU A 24 16.50 -0.84 2.87
C GLU A 24 16.32 -0.42 1.41
N LEU A 25 15.19 0.19 1.09
CA LEU A 25 14.88 0.69 -0.25
C LEU A 25 14.96 2.21 -0.29
N ASP A 26 15.59 2.73 -1.34
CA ASP A 26 15.53 4.14 -1.70
C ASP A 26 15.05 4.24 -3.15
N ALA A 27 13.94 4.95 -3.39
CA ALA A 27 13.27 5.04 -4.70
C ALA A 27 13.03 3.68 -5.41
N GLY A 28 12.77 2.61 -4.65
CA GLY A 28 12.53 1.27 -5.20
C GLY A 28 13.79 0.48 -5.61
N GLN A 29 14.97 1.02 -5.34
CA GLN A 29 16.26 0.35 -5.48
C GLN A 29 16.88 0.07 -4.11
N PRO A 30 17.81 -0.88 -3.98
CA PRO A 30 18.56 -1.08 -2.74
C PRO A 30 19.25 0.23 -2.35
N SER A 31 19.03 0.68 -1.12
CA SER A 31 19.64 1.89 -0.60
C SER A 31 21.16 1.73 -0.49
N SER A 32 21.89 2.85 -0.54
CA SER A 32 23.30 2.90 -0.14
C SER A 32 23.51 2.54 1.33
N ASN A 33 22.44 2.58 2.13
CA ASN A 33 22.43 2.27 3.55
C ASN A 33 22.21 0.79 3.88
N CYS A 34 22.14 -0.09 2.87
CA CYS A 34 22.04 -1.53 3.11
C CYS A 34 23.21 -2.03 3.97
N ILE A 35 22.89 -2.62 5.12
CA ILE A 35 23.88 -3.06 6.11
C ILE A 35 24.11 -4.57 5.94
N PRO A 36 25.36 -5.03 5.86
CA PRO A 36 25.65 -6.47 5.88
C PRO A 36 25.37 -7.03 7.28
N PHE A 37 24.59 -8.11 7.37
CA PHE A 37 24.21 -8.70 8.66
C PHE A 37 24.48 -10.20 8.76
N GLY A 38 24.90 -10.84 7.66
CA GLY A 38 25.21 -12.26 7.67
C GLY A 38 25.77 -12.78 6.36
N THR A 39 26.03 -14.08 6.34
CA THR A 39 26.57 -14.79 5.18
C THR A 39 25.60 -15.88 4.74
N TYR A 40 25.34 -15.96 3.45
CA TYR A 40 24.51 -16.97 2.84
C TYR A 40 25.30 -18.25 2.56
N HIS A 41 24.75 -19.39 2.99
CA HIS A 41 25.27 -20.72 2.71
C HIS A 41 24.38 -21.45 1.69
N PRO A 42 24.87 -21.67 0.45
CA PRO A 42 24.07 -22.28 -0.61
C PRO A 42 23.74 -23.76 -0.36
N ALA A 43 24.57 -24.48 0.39
CA ALA A 43 24.38 -25.92 0.64
C ALA A 43 23.14 -26.23 1.49
N THR A 44 22.80 -25.33 2.43
CA THR A 44 21.73 -25.52 3.43
C THR A 44 20.60 -24.51 3.25
N ASP A 45 20.68 -23.67 2.21
CA ASP A 45 19.82 -22.51 1.96
C ASP A 45 19.53 -21.72 3.25
N SER A 46 20.60 -21.29 3.91
CA SER A 46 20.52 -20.65 5.23
C SER A 46 21.44 -19.45 5.35
N ILE A 47 21.12 -18.58 6.29
CA ILE A 47 21.92 -17.40 6.64
C ILE A 47 22.59 -17.68 7.98
N VAL A 48 23.90 -17.48 8.04
CA VAL A 48 24.63 -17.39 9.30
C VAL A 48 24.79 -15.92 9.63
N TYR A 49 24.15 -15.48 10.70
CA TYR A 49 24.19 -14.11 11.17
C TYR A 49 25.56 -13.79 11.78
N TYR A 50 26.01 -12.54 11.65
CA TYR A 50 27.19 -12.06 12.38
C TYR A 50 26.86 -11.91 13.86
N ASP A 51 27.81 -12.13 14.76
CA ASP A 51 27.55 -12.08 16.21
C ASP A 51 26.93 -10.75 16.69
N ASN A 52 27.24 -9.65 16.01
CA ASN A 52 26.76 -8.29 16.30
C ASN A 52 25.58 -7.84 15.42
N TRP A 53 24.92 -8.75 14.70
CA TRP A 53 23.87 -8.40 13.73
C TRP A 53 22.74 -7.57 14.36
N GLU A 54 22.33 -7.91 15.59
CA GLU A 54 21.28 -7.20 16.31
C GLU A 54 21.65 -5.74 16.57
N GLN A 55 22.88 -5.50 17.01
CA GLN A 55 23.40 -4.17 17.35
C GLN A 55 23.49 -3.28 16.11
N LEU A 56 23.78 -3.87 14.95
CA LEU A 56 23.83 -3.17 13.66
C LEU A 56 22.43 -2.78 13.17
N LEU A 57 21.43 -3.63 13.41
CA LEU A 57 20.06 -3.45 12.95
C LEU A 57 19.18 -2.62 13.89
N GLN A 58 19.46 -2.67 15.20
CA GLN A 58 18.63 -2.05 16.24
C GLN A 58 18.35 -0.56 15.99
N PRO A 59 19.33 0.30 15.65
CA PRO A 59 19.07 1.72 15.41
C PRO A 59 18.14 1.97 14.21
N ARG A 60 18.21 1.10 13.19
CA ARG A 60 17.36 1.19 11.99
C ARG A 60 15.94 0.75 12.29
N LEU A 61 15.79 -0.33 13.06
CA LEU A 61 14.48 -0.77 13.53
C LEU A 61 13.80 0.28 14.41
N ASP A 62 14.56 0.94 15.28
CA ASP A 62 14.02 2.00 16.14
C ASP A 62 13.63 3.24 15.33
N ALA A 63 14.46 3.67 14.37
CA ALA A 63 14.11 4.74 13.44
C ALA A 63 12.85 4.41 12.62
N PHE A 64 12.72 3.17 12.15
CA PHE A 64 11.54 2.70 11.41
C PHE A 64 10.27 2.70 12.28
N ARG A 65 10.37 2.23 13.53
CA ARG A 65 9.25 2.26 14.50
C ARG A 65 8.80 3.70 14.78
N ILE A 66 9.73 4.63 14.93
CA ILE A 66 9.42 6.06 15.12
C ILE A 66 8.71 6.60 13.87
N ALA A 67 9.22 6.30 12.67
CA ALA A 67 8.62 6.75 11.41
C ALA A 67 7.17 6.25 11.25
N ILE A 68 6.90 4.98 11.54
CA ILE A 68 5.53 4.43 11.51
C ILE A 68 4.63 5.14 12.52
N ASN A 69 5.09 5.34 13.75
CA ASN A 69 4.28 5.99 14.79
C ASN A 69 4.00 7.46 14.48
N SER A 70 4.89 8.13 13.73
CA SER A 70 4.65 9.49 13.23
C SER A 70 3.68 9.55 12.04
N GLN A 71 3.47 8.44 11.32
CA GLN A 71 2.36 8.27 10.37
C GLN A 71 1.07 7.89 11.12
N ASP A 72 0.70 8.69 12.12
CA ASP A 72 -0.65 8.62 12.66
C ASP A 72 -1.62 8.98 11.52
N ARG A 73 -2.80 8.34 11.51
CA ARG A 73 -3.80 8.36 10.42
C ARG A 73 -4.55 9.70 10.36
N GLY A 74 -3.84 10.81 10.53
CA GLY A 74 -4.35 12.17 10.77
C GLY A 74 -4.80 12.94 9.54
N SER A 75 -4.76 12.37 8.34
CA SER A 75 -5.39 12.97 7.15
C SER A 75 -6.13 11.91 6.34
N ARG A 76 -7.16 11.34 6.97
CA ARG A 76 -8.29 10.77 6.23
C ARG A 76 -9.21 11.86 5.67
N ASP A 77 -8.70 13.08 5.54
CA ASP A 77 -9.42 14.21 4.96
C ASP A 77 -9.34 14.14 3.44
N ALA A 78 -10.52 14.03 2.83
CA ALA A 78 -10.78 14.16 1.41
C ALA A 78 -10.22 13.05 0.50
N SER A 79 -10.49 11.79 0.80
CA SER A 79 -10.84 10.86 -0.29
C SER A 79 -12.21 11.27 -0.83
N GLU A 80 -12.27 12.35 -1.62
CA GLU A 80 -13.46 12.69 -2.39
C GLU A 80 -13.76 11.53 -3.33
N LYS A 81 -14.76 10.73 -2.96
CA LYS A 81 -15.30 9.69 -3.84
C LYS A 81 -15.73 10.40 -5.13
N PRO A 82 -15.32 9.95 -6.33
CA PRO A 82 -15.81 10.53 -7.57
C PRO A 82 -17.34 10.44 -7.60
N GLN A 83 -18.03 11.57 -7.40
CA GLN A 83 -19.48 11.61 -7.61
C GLN A 83 -19.71 11.48 -9.11
N LYS A 84 -20.23 10.32 -9.54
CA LYS A 84 -20.73 10.15 -10.91
C LYS A 84 -21.74 11.28 -11.20
N PRO A 85 -21.54 12.09 -12.25
CA PRO A 85 -22.54 13.06 -12.64
C PRO A 85 -23.81 12.31 -13.05
N ARG A 86 -24.92 12.53 -12.33
CA ARG A 86 -26.23 12.04 -12.76
C ARG A 86 -26.60 12.85 -14.01
N LYS A 87 -26.49 12.24 -15.20
CA LYS A 87 -27.13 12.77 -16.41
C LYS A 87 -28.63 12.88 -16.14
N ALA A 88 -29.10 14.09 -15.89
CA ALA A 88 -30.52 14.40 -15.87
C ALA A 88 -31.02 14.45 -17.32
N THR A 89 -31.35 13.29 -17.91
CA THR A 89 -32.17 13.26 -19.12
C THR A 89 -33.63 13.36 -18.68
N ARG A 90 -34.10 14.59 -18.41
CA ARG A 90 -35.55 14.88 -18.39
C ARG A 90 -36.00 15.09 -19.82
N THR A 91 -36.60 14.07 -20.42
CA THR A 91 -37.42 14.27 -21.62
C THR A 91 -38.66 15.08 -21.25
N PRO A 92 -38.97 16.18 -21.95
CA PRO A 92 -40.22 16.90 -21.74
C PRO A 92 -41.37 16.05 -22.28
N ARG A 93 -42.28 15.61 -21.41
CA ARG A 93 -43.54 14.99 -21.84
C ARG A 93 -44.41 16.09 -22.45
N LYS A 94 -44.69 15.95 -23.74
CA LYS A 94 -45.58 16.79 -24.54
C LYS A 94 -46.93 16.89 -23.83
N ALA A 95 -47.34 18.12 -23.49
CA ALA A 95 -48.65 18.41 -22.92
C ALA A 95 -49.73 18.11 -23.96
N GLY A 96 -50.52 17.07 -23.73
CA GLY A 96 -51.79 16.85 -24.42
C GLY A 96 -52.88 17.54 -23.61
N SER A 97 -53.43 18.64 -24.14
CA SER A 97 -54.64 19.26 -23.61
C SER A 97 -55.87 18.43 -24.00
N SER A 98 -56.74 18.12 -23.04
CA SER A 98 -58.19 18.29 -23.22
C SER A 98 -58.91 18.25 -21.88
N SER A 99 -59.96 19.06 -21.86
CA SER A 99 -60.70 19.59 -20.72
C SER A 99 -61.84 18.68 -20.25
N ALA A 100 -62.16 18.80 -18.94
CA ALA A 100 -63.43 18.51 -18.26
C ALA A 100 -63.88 17.02 -18.20
N LYS A 101 -64.53 16.53 -17.15
CA LYS A 101 -65.53 17.16 -16.28
C LYS A 101 -65.66 16.34 -14.98
N SER A 102 -65.83 17.03 -13.86
CA SER A 102 -66.10 16.50 -12.54
C SER A 102 -67.44 15.77 -12.44
N VAL A 103 -67.49 14.65 -11.72
CA VAL A 103 -68.67 14.16 -10.99
C VAL A 103 -68.19 13.50 -9.69
N ALA A 104 -68.73 13.98 -8.57
CA ALA A 104 -68.61 13.40 -7.25
C ALA A 104 -69.79 12.45 -6.97
N CYS A 105 -69.56 11.38 -6.18
CA CYS A 105 -70.44 10.86 -5.11
C CYS A 105 -69.98 9.45 -4.64
N GLU A 106 -69.29 9.46 -3.48
CA GLU A 106 -69.54 8.71 -2.21
C GLU A 106 -69.81 7.18 -2.10
N PRO A 107 -69.61 6.61 -0.88
CA PRO A 107 -69.09 5.26 -0.62
C PRO A 107 -70.17 4.25 -0.18
N VAL A 108 -69.83 2.95 -0.16
CA VAL A 108 -69.88 1.98 0.96
C VAL A 108 -69.06 0.74 0.56
#